data_AF-A0A2V9J7K2-F1
#
_entry.id   AF-A0A2V9J7K2-F1
#
_cell.length_a   1.000
_cell.length_b   1.000
_cell.length_c   1.000
_cell.angle_alpha   90.00
_cell.angle_beta   90.00
_cell.angle_gamma   90.00
#
_symmetry.space_group_name_H-M   'P 1'
#
loop_
_entity.id
_entity.type
_entity.pdbx_description
1 polymer ?
#
loop_
_entity_poly.entity_id
_entity_poly.type
_entity_poly.pdbx_seq_one_letter_code
_entity_poly.pdbx_strand_id
1 'polypeptide(L)'
;MKHFPKVPRGGRCLRVKFVISAFCAAALWCQAVPSSAQQWQNNGTNIYSTNTGNVGIGTASPEAKFHLFGGEGIFDGYRTYFRHQDAQIRLGNATPTGSWSFGVSGDATDDFLLYDMKNGATQLRFVSGKNITSLSGSVGIGTASPATKLHVIGDVTVSGNIAAKYQDVAEWVPANRQIPAGTVVALDPEQANLVIPSTRAYDTAVAGVVSQSPGLLLGERGEGKVMVATTGRVKVRVDATRGAIHVGDLLVTSGKEGLAMRSEPLSIGGQSMHRPGTLLGKALEPLREGQGEILVLLTLQ
;
A
#
# COMPACT_ATOMS: atom_id res chain seq x y z
N MET A 1 32.65 -73.78 -74.47
CA MET A 1 31.96 -74.21 -75.71
C MET A 1 30.60 -73.50 -75.72
N LYS A 2 30.41 -72.47 -76.57
CA LYS A 2 29.51 -72.45 -77.75
C LYS A 2 28.10 -72.99 -77.40
N HIS A 3 26.99 -72.26 -77.43
CA HIS A 3 26.46 -71.36 -78.47
C HIS A 3 25.23 -70.57 -77.93
N PHE A 4 25.12 -69.29 -78.29
CA PHE A 4 23.83 -68.60 -78.56
C PHE A 4 23.46 -68.85 -80.04
N PRO A 5 22.19 -68.81 -80.50
CA PRO A 5 21.34 -67.59 -80.57
C PRO A 5 19.81 -67.92 -80.42
N LYS A 6 18.78 -67.07 -80.58
CA LYS A 6 18.51 -65.83 -81.36
C LYS A 6 17.15 -65.26 -80.87
N VAL A 7 16.98 -63.93 -80.89
CA VAL A 7 15.71 -63.21 -80.70
C VAL A 7 15.01 -63.02 -82.06
N PRO A 8 13.67 -62.94 -82.12
CA PRO A 8 13.08 -61.70 -82.67
C PRO A 8 11.86 -61.16 -81.89
N ARG A 9 11.71 -59.84 -82.03
CA ARG A 9 10.67 -58.95 -81.49
C ARG A 9 9.30 -59.19 -82.13
N GLY A 10 8.23 -58.82 -81.43
CA GLY A 10 6.92 -58.60 -82.05
C GLY A 10 5.79 -58.43 -81.04
N GLY A 11 5.57 -57.19 -80.59
CA GLY A 11 4.39 -56.85 -79.78
C GLY A 11 3.10 -56.98 -80.59
N ARG A 12 2.01 -57.37 -79.91
CA ARG A 12 0.63 -56.98 -80.21
C ARG A 12 -0.21 -57.20 -78.96
N CYS A 13 -0.88 -56.11 -78.55
CA CYS A 13 -1.89 -56.08 -77.50
C CYS A 13 -3.11 -56.90 -77.94
N LEU A 14 -3.55 -57.86 -77.14
CA LEU A 14 -4.85 -58.51 -77.31
C LEU A 14 -5.55 -58.61 -75.95
N ARG A 15 -6.69 -57.92 -75.85
CA ARG A 15 -7.64 -58.01 -74.74
C ARG A 15 -8.10 -59.46 -74.57
N VAL A 16 -8.00 -59.98 -73.35
CA VAL A 16 -8.78 -61.15 -72.92
C VAL A 16 -9.62 -60.71 -71.73
N LYS A 17 -10.95 -60.75 -71.88
CA LYS A 17 -11.92 -60.66 -70.79
C LYS A 17 -12.33 -62.08 -70.37
N PHE A 18 -12.84 -62.16 -69.14
CA PHE A 18 -13.59 -63.27 -68.49
C PHE A 18 -12.70 -64.36 -67.83
N VAL A 19 -12.96 -64.87 -66.63
CA VAL A 19 -14.18 -65.00 -65.79
C VAL A 19 -13.79 -64.95 -64.30
N ILE A 20 -14.65 -64.42 -63.43
CA ILE A 20 -14.57 -64.55 -61.96
C ILE A 20 -15.20 -65.89 -61.55
N SER A 21 -14.46 -66.74 -60.84
CA SER A 21 -15.04 -67.71 -59.89
C SER A 21 -14.07 -67.94 -58.72
N ALA A 22 -14.65 -67.92 -57.53
CA ALA A 22 -14.00 -67.70 -56.24
C ALA A 22 -13.11 -68.87 -55.77
N PHE A 23 -12.01 -68.57 -55.06
CA PHE A 23 -11.72 -69.09 -53.70
C PHE A 23 -10.50 -68.37 -53.10
N CYS A 24 -10.72 -67.74 -51.93
CA CYS A 24 -9.76 -67.30 -50.91
C CYS A 24 -8.47 -66.57 -51.33
N ALA A 25 -8.54 -65.23 -51.42
CA ALA A 25 -7.40 -64.39 -51.10
C ALA A 25 -7.87 -63.40 -50.03
N ALA A 26 -7.28 -63.46 -48.84
CA ALA A 26 -7.40 -62.40 -47.85
C ALA A 26 -6.87 -61.12 -48.50
N ALA A 27 -7.78 -60.29 -49.01
CA ALA A 27 -7.47 -58.94 -49.39
C ALA A 27 -7.10 -58.21 -48.10
N LEU A 28 -5.80 -58.09 -47.86
CA LEU A 28 -5.25 -57.04 -47.02
C LEU A 28 -5.81 -55.72 -47.58
N TRP A 29 -6.90 -55.24 -47.00
CA TRP A 29 -7.22 -53.83 -47.09
C TRP A 29 -6.17 -53.13 -46.24
N CYS A 30 -5.06 -52.79 -46.89
CA CYS A 30 -4.19 -51.73 -46.40
C CYS A 30 -5.06 -50.48 -46.42
N GLN A 31 -5.79 -50.25 -45.32
CA GLN A 31 -6.28 -48.91 -45.05
C GLN A 31 -5.03 -48.06 -44.99
N ALA A 32 -4.86 -47.18 -45.98
CA ALA A 32 -3.90 -46.12 -45.90
C ALA A 32 -4.15 -45.44 -44.56
N VAL A 33 -3.26 -45.68 -43.60
CA VAL A 33 -3.24 -44.92 -42.35
C VAL A 33 -3.19 -43.47 -42.82
N PRO A 34 -4.17 -42.61 -42.50
CA PRO A 34 -4.07 -41.22 -42.91
C PRO A 34 -2.72 -40.73 -42.40
N SER A 35 -1.83 -40.38 -43.33
CA SER A 35 -0.52 -39.83 -43.00
C SER A 35 -0.78 -38.74 -41.97
N SER A 36 -0.22 -38.88 -40.77
CA SER A 36 -0.39 -37.91 -39.70
C SER A 36 -0.25 -36.51 -40.31
N ALA A 37 -1.34 -35.74 -40.33
CA ALA A 37 -1.30 -34.41 -40.90
C ALA A 37 -0.17 -33.65 -40.17
N GLN A 38 0.81 -33.16 -40.93
CA GLN A 38 1.96 -32.48 -40.38
C GLN A 38 1.47 -31.31 -39.50
N GLN A 39 1.67 -31.40 -38.19
CA GLN A 39 1.10 -30.44 -37.22
C GLN A 39 1.80 -29.08 -37.26
N TRP A 40 3.05 -29.04 -37.74
CA TRP A 40 3.87 -27.84 -37.90
C TRP A 40 4.04 -27.52 -39.38
N GLN A 41 3.55 -26.35 -39.81
CA GLN A 41 3.64 -25.85 -41.16
C GLN A 41 4.80 -24.85 -41.31
N ASN A 42 5.28 -24.70 -42.55
CA ASN A 42 6.34 -23.76 -42.89
C ASN A 42 5.77 -22.62 -43.76
N ASN A 43 6.13 -21.38 -43.46
CA ASN A 43 5.89 -20.23 -44.33
C ASN A 43 7.17 -19.39 -44.43
N GLY A 44 7.90 -19.56 -45.54
CA GLY A 44 9.23 -18.98 -45.71
C GLY A 44 10.19 -19.52 -44.65
N THR A 45 10.74 -18.63 -43.83
CA THR A 45 11.65 -18.96 -42.71
C THR A 45 10.94 -19.26 -41.39
N ASN A 46 9.60 -19.20 -41.37
CA ASN A 46 8.82 -19.41 -40.15
C ASN A 46 8.28 -20.85 -40.10
N ILE A 47 8.29 -21.44 -38.91
CA ILE A 47 7.60 -22.69 -38.60
C ILE A 47 6.50 -22.37 -37.58
N TYR A 48 5.27 -22.84 -37.82
CA TYR A 48 4.12 -22.54 -36.96
C TYR A 48 3.16 -23.72 -36.85
N SER A 49 2.46 -23.85 -35.72
CA SER A 49 1.46 -24.90 -35.51
C SER A 49 0.12 -24.48 -36.11
N THR A 50 -0.50 -25.36 -36.90
CA THR A 50 -1.90 -25.20 -37.32
C THR A 50 -2.88 -25.99 -36.46
N ASN A 51 -2.38 -26.62 -35.38
CA ASN A 51 -3.25 -27.28 -34.42
C ASN A 51 -4.16 -26.24 -33.74
N THR A 52 -5.48 -26.42 -33.83
CA THR A 52 -6.46 -25.57 -33.16
C THR A 52 -6.60 -25.88 -31.66
N GLY A 53 -6.05 -27.01 -31.22
CA GLY A 53 -5.92 -27.43 -29.82
C GLY A 53 -4.81 -26.71 -29.05
N ASN A 54 -4.14 -27.44 -28.16
CA ASN A 54 -3.08 -26.95 -27.28
C ASN A 54 -1.77 -27.68 -27.56
N VAL A 55 -0.62 -27.02 -27.34
CA VAL A 55 0.71 -27.62 -27.43
C VAL A 55 1.19 -27.98 -26.03
N GLY A 56 1.32 -29.27 -25.75
CA GLY A 56 1.90 -29.80 -24.51
C GLY A 56 3.35 -30.23 -24.72
N ILE A 57 4.25 -29.82 -23.83
CA ILE A 57 5.61 -30.34 -23.73
C ILE A 57 5.71 -31.07 -22.39
N GLY A 58 5.98 -32.38 -22.41
CA GLY A 58 6.02 -33.21 -21.20
C GLY A 58 4.66 -33.66 -20.65
N THR A 59 3.54 -33.27 -21.27
CA THR A 59 2.18 -33.71 -20.91
C THR A 59 1.32 -34.05 -22.14
N ALA A 60 0.49 -35.09 -22.02
CA ALA A 60 -0.52 -35.45 -23.01
C ALA A 60 -1.87 -34.74 -22.79
N SER A 61 -2.01 -34.00 -21.69
CA SER A 61 -3.23 -33.29 -21.31
C SER A 61 -2.92 -31.81 -21.00
N PRO A 62 -2.58 -31.00 -22.02
CA PRO A 62 -2.26 -29.59 -21.83
C PRO A 62 -3.49 -28.76 -21.40
N GLU A 63 -3.34 -27.98 -20.32
CA GLU A 63 -4.43 -27.19 -19.71
C GLU A 63 -4.60 -25.80 -20.32
N ALA A 64 -3.60 -25.33 -21.09
CA ALA A 64 -3.60 -24.05 -21.79
C ALA A 64 -2.99 -24.20 -23.19
N LYS A 65 -3.09 -23.17 -24.04
CA LYS A 65 -2.60 -23.17 -25.44
C LYS A 65 -1.15 -23.61 -25.58
N PHE A 66 -0.33 -23.28 -24.59
CA PHE A 66 0.99 -23.81 -24.40
C PHE A 66 1.11 -24.29 -22.94
N HIS A 67 1.40 -25.58 -22.73
CA HIS A 67 1.61 -26.16 -21.40
C HIS A 67 2.93 -26.92 -21.39
N LEU A 68 3.93 -26.38 -20.70
CA LEU A 68 5.13 -27.12 -20.32
C LEU A 68 4.89 -27.80 -18.98
N PHE A 69 4.94 -29.13 -18.94
CA PHE A 69 4.78 -29.93 -17.73
C PHE A 69 6.05 -30.69 -17.44
N GLY A 70 6.69 -30.38 -16.30
CA GLY A 70 8.00 -30.91 -15.94
C GLY A 70 9.13 -30.31 -16.79
N GLY A 71 10.17 -29.81 -16.14
CA GLY A 71 11.30 -29.15 -16.80
C GLY A 71 11.19 -27.62 -16.86
N GLU A 72 12.07 -27.00 -17.66
CA GLU A 72 12.28 -25.55 -17.70
C GLU A 72 11.99 -24.98 -19.10
N GLY A 73 11.30 -23.83 -19.13
CA GLY A 73 11.14 -23.03 -20.34
C GLY A 73 12.17 -21.91 -20.34
N ILE A 74 13.20 -22.03 -21.16
CA ILE A 74 14.26 -21.02 -21.25
C ILE A 74 13.93 -20.04 -22.38
N PHE A 75 13.82 -18.75 -22.03
CA PHE A 75 13.72 -17.64 -22.98
C PHE A 75 15.06 -16.89 -23.01
N ASP A 76 16.03 -17.44 -23.75
CA ASP A 76 17.37 -16.86 -23.87
C ASP A 76 17.42 -15.78 -24.97
N GLY A 77 16.97 -14.58 -24.60
CA GLY A 77 16.97 -13.41 -25.48
C GLY A 77 16.90 -12.11 -24.68
N TYR A 78 17.19 -10.98 -25.34
CA TYR A 78 17.25 -9.68 -24.67
C TYR A 78 15.90 -9.22 -24.07
N ARG A 79 14.77 -9.63 -24.66
CA ARG A 79 13.42 -9.26 -24.22
C ARG A 79 12.40 -10.36 -24.53
N THR A 80 11.50 -10.61 -23.59
CA THR A 80 10.28 -11.39 -23.81
C THR A 80 9.07 -10.46 -23.80
N TYR A 81 8.29 -10.46 -24.87
CA TYR A 81 7.11 -9.60 -25.01
C TYR A 81 5.85 -10.38 -24.67
N PHE A 82 5.16 -9.99 -23.60
CA PHE A 82 3.77 -10.36 -23.35
C PHE A 82 2.89 -9.20 -23.81
N ARG A 83 2.02 -9.41 -24.80
CA ARG A 83 1.22 -8.36 -25.42
C ARG A 83 -0.26 -8.67 -25.30
N HIS A 84 -0.93 -7.88 -24.47
CA HIS A 84 -2.37 -7.80 -24.32
C HIS A 84 -2.65 -6.54 -23.49
N GLN A 85 -3.90 -6.07 -23.46
CA GLN A 85 -4.28 -4.92 -22.64
C GLN A 85 -4.03 -5.15 -21.14
N ASP A 86 -4.04 -6.40 -20.67
CA ASP A 86 -3.82 -6.81 -19.28
C ASP A 86 -2.77 -7.93 -19.19
N ALA A 87 -1.68 -7.80 -19.96
CA ALA A 87 -0.61 -8.79 -19.98
C ALA A 87 -0.06 -9.03 -18.56
N GLN A 88 -0.20 -10.27 -18.08
CA GLN A 88 0.18 -10.68 -16.74
C GLN A 88 0.97 -11.98 -16.77
N ILE A 89 2.00 -12.05 -15.94
CA ILE A 89 2.64 -13.31 -15.56
C ILE A 89 2.01 -13.73 -14.24
N ARG A 90 1.37 -14.89 -14.24
CA ARG A 90 0.73 -15.48 -13.05
C ARG A 90 1.69 -16.46 -12.39
N LEU A 91 1.90 -16.27 -11.10
CA LEU A 91 2.67 -17.14 -10.23
C LEU A 91 1.72 -17.70 -9.18
N GLY A 92 1.39 -18.98 -9.25
CA GLY A 92 0.43 -19.60 -8.34
C GLY A 92 0.81 -21.03 -8.00
N ASN A 93 0.29 -21.52 -6.88
CA ASN A 93 0.30 -22.94 -6.57
C ASN A 93 -0.76 -23.66 -7.45
N ALA A 94 -0.76 -24.99 -7.48
CA ALA A 94 -1.65 -25.84 -8.27
C ALA A 94 -3.17 -25.59 -8.06
N THR A 95 -3.55 -24.75 -7.08
CA THR A 95 -4.94 -24.32 -6.89
C THR A 95 -5.17 -22.93 -7.50
N PRO A 96 -6.23 -22.74 -8.31
CA PRO A 96 -6.53 -21.46 -8.98
C PRO A 96 -6.68 -20.26 -8.03
N THR A 97 -6.95 -20.53 -6.75
CA THR A 97 -7.27 -19.54 -5.72
C THR A 97 -6.04 -18.97 -5.01
N GLY A 98 -4.82 -19.38 -5.34
CA GLY A 98 -3.58 -18.96 -4.66
C GLY A 98 -2.57 -18.26 -5.58
N SER A 99 -3.04 -17.52 -6.59
CA SER A 99 -2.16 -16.90 -7.59
C SER A 99 -1.88 -15.43 -7.31
N TRP A 100 -0.63 -15.04 -7.47
CA TRP A 100 -0.19 -13.67 -7.62
C TRP A 100 0.04 -13.38 -9.11
N SER A 101 -0.15 -12.16 -9.53
CA SER A 101 0.29 -11.73 -10.86
C SER A 101 1.12 -10.47 -10.81
N PHE A 102 2.07 -10.37 -11.73
CA PHE A 102 2.77 -9.14 -12.03
C PHE A 102 2.65 -8.84 -13.52
N GLY A 103 2.43 -7.59 -13.86
CA GLY A 103 2.09 -7.21 -15.23
C GLY A 103 1.56 -5.78 -15.32
N VAL A 104 0.81 -5.51 -16.37
CA VAL A 104 0.19 -4.20 -16.61
C VAL A 104 -1.28 -4.21 -16.20
N SER A 105 -1.80 -3.06 -15.77
CA SER A 105 -3.22 -2.88 -15.53
C SER A 105 -3.99 -2.93 -16.84
N GLY A 106 -5.15 -3.60 -16.83
CA GLY A 106 -6.08 -3.66 -17.97
C GLY A 106 -6.91 -2.40 -18.18
N ASP A 107 -6.55 -1.30 -17.53
CA ASP A 107 -7.25 -0.01 -17.62
C ASP A 107 -6.45 0.94 -18.53
N ALA A 108 -6.97 2.13 -18.80
CA ALA A 108 -6.35 3.09 -19.71
C ALA A 108 -5.00 3.67 -19.21
N THR A 109 -4.48 3.21 -18.06
CA THR A 109 -3.24 3.74 -17.48
C THR A 109 -2.00 2.91 -17.82
N ASP A 110 -2.17 1.65 -18.23
CA ASP A 110 -1.08 0.69 -18.50
C ASP A 110 -0.03 0.61 -17.37
N ASP A 111 -0.47 0.76 -16.12
CA ASP A 111 0.39 0.83 -14.95
C ASP A 111 0.99 -0.54 -14.60
N PHE A 112 2.24 -0.57 -14.14
CA PHE A 112 2.84 -1.80 -13.66
C PHE A 112 2.32 -2.14 -12.26
N LEU A 113 1.89 -3.38 -12.02
CA LEU A 113 1.31 -3.81 -10.76
C LEU A 113 1.76 -5.18 -10.27
N LEU A 114 1.70 -5.36 -8.95
CA LEU A 114 1.66 -6.64 -8.27
C LEU A 114 0.23 -6.82 -7.72
N TYR A 115 -0.44 -7.88 -8.15
CA TYR A 115 -1.85 -8.12 -7.86
C TYR A 115 -2.05 -9.47 -7.17
N ASP A 116 -2.76 -9.43 -6.05
CA ASP A 116 -3.21 -10.61 -5.34
C ASP A 116 -4.53 -11.06 -5.98
N MET A 117 -4.45 -12.11 -6.81
CA MET A 117 -5.64 -12.62 -7.52
C MET A 117 -6.60 -13.34 -6.59
N LYS A 118 -6.13 -13.84 -5.44
CA LYS A 118 -6.98 -14.51 -4.45
C LYS A 118 -7.94 -13.51 -3.83
N ASN A 119 -7.41 -12.36 -3.42
CA ASN A 119 -8.15 -11.33 -2.69
C ASN A 119 -8.69 -10.23 -3.62
N GLY A 120 -8.33 -10.26 -4.90
CA GLY A 120 -8.78 -9.29 -5.89
C GLY A 120 -8.19 -7.89 -5.68
N ALA A 121 -6.98 -7.79 -5.13
CA ALA A 121 -6.42 -6.53 -4.63
C ALA A 121 -5.05 -6.19 -5.22
N THR A 122 -4.87 -4.94 -5.67
CA THR A 122 -3.56 -4.41 -6.09
C THR A 122 -2.71 -4.12 -4.87
N GLN A 123 -1.66 -4.91 -4.65
CA GLN A 123 -0.77 -4.78 -3.50
C GLN A 123 0.26 -3.69 -3.69
N LEU A 124 0.77 -3.56 -4.92
CA LEU A 124 1.72 -2.53 -5.31
C LEU A 124 1.40 -2.05 -6.72
N ARG A 125 1.34 -0.74 -6.93
CA ARG A 125 1.15 -0.12 -8.25
C ARG A 125 2.19 0.96 -8.50
N PHE A 126 2.84 0.87 -9.65
CA PHE A 126 3.71 1.91 -10.19
C PHE A 126 2.93 2.59 -11.31
N VAL A 127 2.52 3.83 -11.07
CA VAL A 127 1.79 4.59 -12.09
C VAL A 127 2.78 5.11 -13.12
N SER A 128 2.44 5.00 -14.41
CA SER A 128 3.29 5.51 -15.49
C SER A 128 3.65 6.99 -15.27
N GLY A 129 4.94 7.30 -15.32
CA GLY A 129 5.47 8.65 -15.02
C GLY A 129 5.44 9.06 -13.54
N LYS A 130 5.11 8.15 -12.62
CA LYS A 130 5.14 8.35 -11.17
C LYS A 130 5.90 7.22 -10.47
N ASN A 131 6.12 7.39 -9.16
CA ASN A 131 6.72 6.37 -8.30
C ASN A 131 5.66 5.36 -7.82
N ILE A 132 5.94 4.64 -6.74
CA ILE A 132 4.95 3.82 -6.02
C ILE A 132 3.81 4.73 -5.57
N THR A 133 2.63 4.56 -6.16
CA THR A 133 1.47 5.44 -5.92
C THR A 133 0.38 4.81 -5.06
N SER A 134 0.36 3.48 -4.95
CA SER A 134 -0.62 2.77 -4.15
C SER A 134 -0.02 1.50 -3.55
N LEU A 135 -0.23 1.37 -2.24
CA LEU A 135 0.03 0.18 -1.44
C LEU A 135 -1.31 -0.16 -0.78
N SER A 136 -1.91 -1.31 -1.11
CA SER A 136 -3.11 -1.74 -0.39
C SER A 136 -2.68 -2.37 0.93
N GLY A 137 -2.79 -1.59 2.01
CA GLY A 137 -2.45 -2.06 3.35
C GLY A 137 -1.63 -1.07 4.15
N SER A 138 -0.68 -1.60 4.90
CA SER A 138 0.27 -0.87 5.74
C SER A 138 1.69 -1.27 5.36
N VAL A 139 2.62 -0.32 5.41
CA VAL A 139 4.04 -0.53 5.13
C VAL A 139 4.76 -0.73 6.45
N GLY A 140 5.28 -1.94 6.67
CA GLY A 140 6.18 -2.23 7.77
C GLY A 140 7.63 -2.20 7.29
N ILE A 141 8.47 -1.36 7.90
CA ILE A 141 9.93 -1.39 7.73
C ILE A 141 10.52 -1.95 9.03
N GLY A 142 11.13 -3.12 8.96
CA GLY A 142 11.63 -3.84 10.14
C GLY A 142 10.55 -4.58 10.95
N THR A 143 9.31 -4.64 10.47
CA THR A 143 8.19 -5.35 11.14
C THR A 143 7.27 -6.03 10.13
N ALA A 144 6.82 -7.25 10.45
CA ALA A 144 5.82 -7.99 9.67
C ALA A 144 4.37 -7.65 10.08
N SER A 145 4.18 -6.90 11.17
CA SER A 145 2.86 -6.57 11.72
C SER A 145 2.78 -5.07 12.02
N PRO A 146 2.67 -4.22 10.99
CA PRO A 146 2.59 -2.78 11.15
C PRO A 146 1.30 -2.37 11.90
N ALA A 147 1.43 -1.60 12.99
CA ALA A 147 0.30 -1.14 13.81
C ALA A 147 -0.43 0.07 13.20
N THR A 148 0.25 0.80 12.31
CA THR A 148 -0.25 1.98 11.59
C THR A 148 0.07 1.84 10.11
N LYS A 149 -0.36 2.81 9.28
CA LYS A 149 -0.18 2.76 7.82
C LYS A 149 1.29 2.75 7.37
N LEU A 150 2.16 3.43 8.12
CA LEU A 150 3.60 3.34 7.97
C LEU A 150 4.18 3.10 9.37
N HIS A 151 4.74 1.93 9.58
CA HIS A 151 5.39 1.54 10.84
C HIS A 151 6.86 1.23 10.56
N VAL A 152 7.75 2.04 11.11
CA VAL A 152 9.20 1.89 10.95
C VAL A 152 9.80 1.54 12.31
N ILE A 153 10.46 0.39 12.40
CA ILE A 153 11.36 0.07 13.50
C ILE A 153 12.75 0.54 13.09
N GLY A 154 13.08 1.80 13.41
CA GLY A 154 14.33 2.47 13.02
C GLY A 154 14.13 3.95 12.71
N ASP A 155 15.16 4.56 12.10
CA ASP A 155 15.17 5.98 11.78
C ASP A 155 14.40 6.32 10.50
N VAL A 156 13.86 7.55 10.43
CA VAL A 156 13.23 8.10 9.24
C VAL A 156 13.90 9.41 8.87
N THR A 157 14.55 9.46 7.69
CA THR A 157 15.06 10.71 7.11
C THR A 157 14.05 11.28 6.11
N VAL A 158 13.62 12.52 6.32
CA VAL A 158 12.73 13.26 5.42
C VAL A 158 13.48 14.48 4.89
N SER A 159 13.80 14.49 3.60
CA SER A 159 14.46 15.63 2.93
C SER A 159 13.51 16.76 2.55
N GLY A 160 12.20 16.50 2.60
CA GLY A 160 11.13 17.48 2.40
C GLY A 160 10.40 17.83 3.70
N ASN A 161 9.10 18.02 3.62
CA ASN A 161 8.25 18.36 4.76
C ASN A 161 7.35 17.19 5.20
N ILE A 162 7.01 17.15 6.49
CA ILE A 162 5.91 16.33 7.03
C ILE A 162 4.64 17.19 7.03
N ALA A 163 3.71 16.91 6.12
CA ALA A 163 2.44 17.63 6.02
C ALA A 163 1.40 17.07 7.00
N ALA A 164 1.42 17.54 8.25
CA ALA A 164 0.43 17.19 9.27
C ALA A 164 -0.85 18.04 9.15
N LYS A 165 -2.03 17.42 9.32
CA LYS A 165 -3.33 18.12 9.30
C LYS A 165 -3.50 19.06 10.50
N TYR A 166 -3.08 18.58 11.67
CA TYR A 166 -3.10 19.33 12.92
C TYR A 166 -1.72 19.97 13.14
N GLN A 167 -1.67 21.05 13.92
CA GLN A 167 -0.53 21.98 13.92
C GLN A 167 0.13 22.14 15.30
N ASP A 168 -0.04 21.16 16.18
CA ASP A 168 0.55 21.07 17.50
C ASP A 168 1.53 19.89 17.63
N VAL A 169 2.50 20.07 18.51
CA VAL A 169 3.44 19.02 18.92
C VAL A 169 3.09 18.62 20.35
N ALA A 170 2.77 17.34 20.53
CA ALA A 170 2.40 16.77 21.82
C ALA A 170 3.24 15.55 22.16
N GLU A 171 3.32 15.24 23.46
CA GLU A 171 3.96 14.04 23.97
C GLU A 171 3.00 13.22 24.83
N TRP A 172 3.15 11.90 24.82
CA TRP A 172 2.51 11.03 25.81
C TRP A 172 3.13 11.20 27.19
N VAL A 173 2.42 11.88 28.09
CA VAL A 173 2.87 12.17 29.46
C VAL A 173 2.02 11.41 30.49
N PRO A 174 2.62 10.79 31.52
CA PRO A 174 1.87 10.20 32.64
C PRO A 174 0.91 11.19 33.31
N ALA A 175 -0.28 10.72 33.66
CA ALA A 175 -1.29 11.49 34.36
C ALA A 175 -1.92 10.66 35.49
N ASN A 176 -2.37 11.32 36.56
CA ASN A 176 -3.00 10.66 37.70
C ASN A 176 -4.41 10.12 37.40
N ARG A 177 -4.99 10.54 36.27
CA ARG A 177 -6.31 10.12 35.78
C ARG A 177 -6.43 10.42 34.29
N GLN A 178 -7.54 9.99 33.68
CA GLN A 178 -7.91 10.46 32.36
C GLN A 178 -8.28 11.95 32.43
N ILE A 179 -7.67 12.75 31.56
CA ILE A 179 -7.88 14.19 31.51
C ILE A 179 -8.50 14.52 30.13
N PRO A 180 -9.65 15.22 30.06
CA PRO A 180 -10.27 15.60 28.80
C PRO A 180 -9.37 16.50 27.94
N ALA A 181 -9.57 16.45 26.62
CA ALA A 181 -8.92 17.38 25.70
C ALA A 181 -9.24 18.85 26.05
N GLY A 182 -8.32 19.74 25.71
CA GLY A 182 -8.38 21.16 25.98
C GLY A 182 -8.14 21.56 27.43
N THR A 183 -8.00 20.60 28.35
CA THR A 183 -7.63 20.89 29.74
C THR A 183 -6.18 21.35 29.85
N VAL A 184 -5.97 22.47 30.52
CA VAL A 184 -4.65 22.96 30.90
C VAL A 184 -4.10 22.11 32.05
N VAL A 185 -2.86 21.68 31.93
CA VAL A 185 -2.21 20.81 32.92
C VAL A 185 -0.96 21.46 33.50
N ALA A 186 -0.64 21.07 34.73
CA ALA A 186 0.58 21.44 35.44
C ALA A 186 1.31 20.18 35.92
N LEU A 187 2.60 20.32 36.20
CA LEU A 187 3.39 19.26 36.82
C LEU A 187 2.88 18.98 38.24
N ASP A 188 2.81 17.70 38.59
CA ASP A 188 2.52 17.26 39.95
C ASP A 188 3.73 17.57 40.86
N PRO A 189 3.56 18.32 41.96
CA PRO A 189 4.66 18.63 42.88
C PRO A 189 5.09 17.43 43.74
N GLU A 190 4.26 16.39 43.85
CA GLU A 190 4.50 15.21 44.70
C GLU A 190 5.01 14.01 43.89
N GLN A 191 4.71 13.96 42.58
CA GLN A 191 5.09 12.85 41.70
C GLN A 191 5.88 13.31 40.47
N ALA A 192 7.10 12.79 40.34
CA ALA A 192 7.97 13.11 39.21
C ALA A 192 7.38 12.64 37.87
N ASN A 193 7.54 13.48 36.84
CA ASN A 193 7.14 13.18 35.46
C ASN A 193 5.64 12.87 35.29
N LEU A 194 4.79 13.52 36.09
CA LEU A 194 3.34 13.36 36.04
C LEU A 194 2.66 14.72 35.88
N VAL A 195 1.59 14.77 35.09
CA VAL A 195 0.73 15.95 34.95
C VAL A 195 -0.62 15.79 35.61
N ILE A 196 -1.12 16.89 36.16
CA ILE A 196 -2.45 17.03 36.76
C ILE A 196 -3.17 18.24 36.16
N PRO A 197 -4.51 18.30 36.18
CA PRO A 197 -5.24 19.50 35.78
C PRO A 197 -4.81 20.70 36.64
N SER A 198 -4.52 21.84 36.01
CA SER A 198 -4.07 23.03 36.73
C SER A 198 -5.17 23.58 37.63
N THR A 199 -4.88 23.90 38.89
CA THR A 199 -5.88 24.45 39.84
C THR A 199 -5.51 25.83 40.39
N ARG A 200 -4.33 26.34 40.06
CA ARG A 200 -3.79 27.60 40.57
C ARG A 200 -3.65 28.61 39.44
N ALA A 201 -4.12 29.83 39.69
CA ALA A 201 -3.93 30.95 38.77
C ALA A 201 -2.45 31.36 38.69
N TYR A 202 -1.94 31.63 37.49
CA TYR A 202 -0.52 31.99 37.27
C TYR A 202 0.47 30.95 37.81
N ASP A 203 0.14 29.68 37.65
CA ASP A 203 1.01 28.57 38.03
C ASP A 203 2.26 28.49 37.13
N THR A 204 3.44 28.52 37.75
CA THR A 204 4.73 28.33 37.05
C THR A 204 5.03 26.87 36.70
N ALA A 205 4.27 25.93 37.26
CA ALA A 205 4.36 24.51 36.96
C ALA A 205 3.50 24.11 35.74
N VAL A 206 2.89 25.08 35.04
CA VAL A 206 2.13 24.80 33.80
C VAL A 206 2.99 24.01 32.82
N ALA A 207 2.44 22.91 32.30
CA ALA A 207 3.18 21.98 31.46
C ALA A 207 2.65 21.93 30.02
N GLY A 208 1.41 22.37 29.79
CA GLY A 208 0.79 22.35 28.47
C GLY A 208 -0.72 22.20 28.52
N VAL A 209 -1.28 21.73 27.41
CA VAL A 209 -2.71 21.45 27.27
C VAL A 209 -2.88 20.04 26.70
N VAL A 210 -3.87 19.30 27.19
CA VAL A 210 -4.20 18.00 26.61
C VAL A 210 -4.73 18.19 25.19
N SER A 211 -4.01 17.69 24.19
CA SER A 211 -4.40 17.74 22.79
C SER A 211 -5.43 16.67 22.46
N GLN A 212 -6.37 16.98 21.56
CA GLN A 212 -7.33 16.01 21.03
C GLN A 212 -6.73 15.18 19.90
N SER A 213 -6.01 15.85 18.99
CA SER A 213 -5.51 15.27 17.74
C SER A 213 -4.21 15.99 17.36
N PRO A 214 -3.05 15.57 17.91
CA PRO A 214 -1.79 16.24 17.66
C PRO A 214 -1.33 16.12 16.19
N GLY A 215 -0.62 17.13 15.71
CA GLY A 215 0.06 17.10 14.40
C GLY A 215 1.27 16.18 14.41
N LEU A 216 2.09 16.31 15.46
CA LEU A 216 3.20 15.41 15.78
C LEU A 216 3.04 14.91 17.21
N LEU A 217 3.04 13.59 17.38
CA LEU A 217 2.94 12.94 18.68
C LEU A 217 4.22 12.20 19.00
N LEU A 218 4.79 12.51 20.15
CA LEU A 218 6.04 11.94 20.65
C LEU A 218 5.78 10.99 21.82
N GLY A 219 6.74 10.11 22.07
CA GLY A 219 6.70 9.13 23.16
C GLY A 219 5.76 7.96 22.90
N GLU A 220 5.72 7.05 23.89
CA GLU A 220 4.96 5.81 23.80
C GLU A 220 3.58 5.93 24.45
N ARG A 221 2.56 5.45 23.74
CA ARG A 221 1.18 5.34 24.25
C ARG A 221 1.15 4.47 25.50
N GLY A 222 0.35 4.88 26.50
CA GLY A 222 0.06 4.08 27.69
C GLY A 222 -1.30 4.44 28.28
N GLU A 223 -1.94 3.49 28.97
CA GLU A 223 -3.29 3.68 29.53
C GLU A 223 -3.38 4.78 30.60
N GLY A 224 -2.28 5.02 31.32
CA GLY A 224 -2.15 6.10 32.31
C GLY A 224 -1.50 7.38 31.77
N LYS A 225 -1.51 7.60 30.45
CA LYS A 225 -0.91 8.78 29.83
C LYS A 225 -1.92 9.62 29.06
N VAL A 226 -1.63 10.90 28.92
CA VAL A 226 -2.38 11.87 28.10
C VAL A 226 -1.44 12.54 27.10
N MET A 227 -1.99 13.07 26.01
CA MET A 227 -1.20 13.77 24.98
C MET A 227 -1.07 15.24 25.34
N VAL A 228 0.06 15.67 25.90
CA VAL A 228 0.28 17.06 26.33
C VAL A 228 0.97 17.84 25.23
N ALA A 229 0.28 18.83 24.66
CA ALA A 229 0.86 19.76 23.70
C ALA A 229 1.58 20.90 24.42
N THR A 230 2.81 21.18 23.98
CA THR A 230 3.66 22.26 24.49
C THR A 230 3.76 23.43 23.52
N THR A 231 3.50 23.18 22.23
CA THR A 231 3.57 24.19 21.18
C THR A 231 2.57 23.92 20.05
N GLY A 232 2.24 24.98 19.32
CA GLY A 232 1.35 24.94 18.16
C GLY A 232 -0.09 25.36 18.47
N ARG A 233 -1.05 24.98 17.61
CA ARG A 233 -2.44 25.47 17.71
C ARG A 233 -3.35 24.42 18.33
N VAL A 234 -3.87 24.70 19.52
CA VAL A 234 -4.66 23.75 20.31
C VAL A 234 -5.97 24.42 20.75
N LYS A 235 -7.07 23.65 20.79
CA LYS A 235 -8.30 24.09 21.46
C LYS A 235 -8.10 23.99 22.96
N VAL A 236 -8.27 25.10 23.67
CA VAL A 236 -8.04 25.21 25.11
C VAL A 236 -9.32 25.61 25.80
N ARG A 237 -9.62 24.95 26.91
CA ARG A 237 -10.73 25.32 27.79
C ARG A 237 -10.33 26.55 28.59
N VAL A 238 -11.16 27.58 28.57
CA VAL A 238 -10.85 28.88 29.16
C VAL A 238 -11.99 29.41 30.02
N ASP A 239 -11.65 30.32 30.93
CA ASP A 239 -12.54 31.02 31.84
C ASP A 239 -12.45 32.54 31.63
N ALA A 240 -13.50 33.11 31.06
CA ALA A 240 -13.67 34.55 30.84
C ALA A 240 -14.53 35.23 31.93
N THR A 241 -14.81 34.56 33.06
CA THR A 241 -15.62 35.16 34.15
C THR A 241 -14.96 36.34 34.86
N ARG A 242 -13.64 36.51 34.76
CA ARG A 242 -12.90 37.66 35.30
C ARG A 242 -12.57 38.72 34.25
N GLY A 243 -12.91 38.46 32.99
CA GLY A 243 -12.66 39.38 31.88
C GLY A 243 -12.74 38.65 30.54
N ALA A 244 -13.29 39.34 29.54
CA ALA A 244 -13.34 38.85 28.18
C ALA A 244 -11.92 38.56 27.64
N ILE A 245 -11.81 37.48 26.89
CA ILE A 245 -10.62 37.07 26.14
C ILE A 245 -10.79 37.55 24.71
N HIS A 246 -9.85 38.35 24.22
CA HIS A 246 -9.76 38.82 22.85
C HIS A 246 -8.66 38.08 22.09
N VAL A 247 -8.76 38.07 20.76
CA VAL A 247 -7.68 37.57 19.91
C VAL A 247 -6.43 38.40 20.18
N GLY A 248 -5.31 37.72 20.45
CA GLY A 248 -4.04 38.35 20.77
C GLY A 248 -3.72 38.41 22.27
N ASP A 249 -4.71 38.18 23.14
CA ASP A 249 -4.51 38.15 24.59
C ASP A 249 -3.58 37.01 24.99
N LEU A 250 -2.65 37.30 25.90
CA LEU A 250 -1.84 36.27 26.54
C LEU A 250 -2.67 35.53 27.57
N LEU A 251 -2.51 34.21 27.63
CA LEU A 251 -3.24 33.33 28.52
C LEU A 251 -2.31 32.68 29.54
N VAL A 252 -2.84 32.46 30.74
CA VAL A 252 -2.20 31.79 31.88
C VAL A 252 -3.16 30.75 32.45
N THR A 253 -2.71 29.89 33.35
CA THR A 253 -3.60 29.01 34.14
C THR A 253 -4.62 29.82 34.96
N SER A 254 -5.83 29.30 35.08
CA SER A 254 -6.90 29.84 35.93
C SER A 254 -6.85 29.22 37.34
N GLY A 255 -7.55 29.86 38.29
CA GLY A 255 -7.86 29.24 39.59
C GLY A 255 -8.98 28.21 39.51
N LYS A 256 -9.61 28.03 38.34
CA LYS A 256 -10.57 26.96 38.07
C LYS A 256 -9.87 25.80 37.39
N GLU A 257 -10.18 24.59 37.84
CA GLU A 257 -9.51 23.37 37.43
C GLU A 257 -9.46 23.21 35.90
N GLY A 258 -8.25 23.06 35.37
CA GLY A 258 -7.99 22.73 33.98
C GLY A 258 -8.32 23.83 32.97
N LEU A 259 -8.58 25.06 33.41
CA LEU A 259 -8.91 26.18 32.54
C LEU A 259 -7.74 27.16 32.42
N ALA A 260 -7.61 27.80 31.25
CA ALA A 260 -6.81 29.01 31.11
C ALA A 260 -7.67 30.26 31.39
N MET A 261 -7.03 31.40 31.62
CA MET A 261 -7.68 32.71 31.69
C MET A 261 -6.77 33.77 31.06
N ARG A 262 -7.33 34.95 30.79
CA ARG A 262 -6.53 36.10 30.34
C ARG A 262 -5.46 36.46 31.37
N SER A 263 -4.25 36.69 30.91
CA SER A 263 -3.14 37.22 31.70
C SER A 263 -3.28 38.72 31.90
N GLU A 264 -3.08 39.17 33.12
CA GLU A 264 -3.07 40.59 33.50
C GLU A 264 -1.62 41.01 33.77
N PRO A 265 -1.12 42.04 33.08
CA PRO A 265 0.24 42.49 33.28
C PRO A 265 0.39 43.25 34.61
N LEU A 266 1.60 43.19 35.16
CA LEU A 266 2.03 43.98 36.31
C LEU A 266 2.76 45.25 35.81
N SER A 267 2.56 46.38 36.49
CA SER A 267 3.33 47.60 36.24
C SER A 267 4.56 47.62 37.15
N ILE A 268 5.76 47.56 36.56
CA ILE A 268 7.04 47.61 37.27
C ILE A 268 7.89 48.70 36.62
N GLY A 269 8.23 49.75 37.37
CA GLY A 269 9.05 50.85 36.85
C GLY A 269 8.43 51.60 35.67
N GLY A 270 7.09 51.65 35.56
CA GLY A 270 6.38 52.27 34.44
C GLY A 270 6.29 51.40 33.19
N GLN A 271 6.80 50.17 33.22
CA GLN A 271 6.67 49.19 32.14
C GLN A 271 5.68 48.09 32.52
N SER A 272 4.91 47.65 31.53
CA SER A 272 3.91 46.58 31.66
C SER A 272 4.56 45.23 31.38
N MET A 273 4.51 44.28 32.32
CA MET A 273 5.15 42.98 32.20
C MET A 273 4.26 41.85 32.71
N HIS A 274 4.17 40.76 31.94
CA HIS A 274 3.51 39.52 32.37
C HIS A 274 4.46 38.67 33.22
N ARG A 275 3.92 37.86 34.13
CA ARG A 275 4.71 37.04 35.07
C ARG A 275 5.49 35.95 34.29
N PRO A 276 6.84 35.98 34.31
CA PRO A 276 7.64 34.95 33.64
C PRO A 276 7.32 33.54 34.16
N GLY A 277 7.41 32.53 33.30
CA GLY A 277 7.15 31.11 33.62
C GLY A 277 5.68 30.74 33.78
N THR A 278 4.74 31.69 33.62
CA THR A 278 3.29 31.42 33.80
C THR A 278 2.50 31.39 32.50
N LEU A 279 3.11 31.86 31.41
CA LEU A 279 2.44 32.05 30.12
C LEU A 279 2.22 30.70 29.43
N LEU A 280 0.95 30.46 29.07
CA LEU A 280 0.55 29.28 28.31
C LEU A 280 0.66 29.53 26.79
N GLY A 281 0.26 30.72 26.36
CA GLY A 281 0.17 31.05 24.94
C GLY A 281 -0.67 32.28 24.65
N LYS A 282 -1.10 32.41 23.40
CA LYS A 282 -1.86 33.55 22.88
C LYS A 282 -3.20 33.11 22.29
N ALA A 283 -4.29 33.77 22.67
CA ALA A 283 -5.62 33.51 22.13
C ALA A 283 -5.66 33.80 20.62
N LEU A 284 -6.17 32.83 19.84
CA LEU A 284 -6.46 32.97 18.42
C LEU A 284 -7.96 33.11 18.14
N GLU A 285 -8.80 32.80 19.13
CA GLU A 285 -10.24 33.01 19.11
C GLU A 285 -10.67 33.74 20.40
N PRO A 286 -11.74 34.56 20.35
CA PRO A 286 -12.22 35.29 21.52
C PRO A 286 -13.22 34.47 22.36
N LEU A 287 -13.40 34.87 23.63
CA LEU A 287 -14.53 34.47 24.47
C LEU A 287 -15.02 35.67 25.29
N ARG A 288 -16.29 36.06 25.13
CA ARG A 288 -16.84 37.27 25.76
C ARG A 288 -17.04 37.14 27.26
N GLU A 289 -17.57 36.00 27.71
CA GLU A 289 -17.91 35.73 29.11
C GLU A 289 -18.02 34.23 29.36
N GLY A 290 -18.10 33.83 30.63
CA GLY A 290 -18.35 32.44 31.01
C GLY A 290 -17.14 31.52 30.79
N GLN A 291 -17.41 30.26 30.45
CA GLN A 291 -16.40 29.24 30.14
C GLN A 291 -16.66 28.67 28.75
N GLY A 292 -15.60 28.29 28.05
CA GLY A 292 -15.72 27.72 26.71
C GLY A 292 -14.39 27.19 26.21
N GLU A 293 -14.36 26.76 24.95
CA GLU A 293 -13.15 26.33 24.27
C GLU A 293 -12.79 27.32 23.17
N ILE A 294 -11.56 27.79 23.17
CA ILE A 294 -11.02 28.69 22.16
C ILE A 294 -9.72 28.14 21.58
N LEU A 295 -9.42 28.49 20.33
CA LEU A 295 -8.14 28.18 19.73
C LEU A 295 -7.06 29.08 20.33
N VAL A 296 -5.92 28.48 20.70
CA VAL A 296 -4.77 29.15 21.30
C VAL A 296 -3.51 28.72 20.56
N LEU A 297 -2.61 29.67 20.32
CA LEU A 297 -1.23 29.39 19.94
C LEU A 297 -0.43 29.15 21.22
N LEU A 298 -0.09 27.90 21.50
CA LEU A 298 0.72 27.50 22.64
C LEU A 298 2.18 27.89 22.41
N THR A 299 2.74 28.53 23.43
CA THR A 299 4.14 28.97 23.49
C THR A 299 4.59 28.89 24.94
N LEU A 300 4.68 27.69 25.52
CA LEU A 300 5.23 27.55 26.86
C LEU A 300 6.64 28.16 26.89
N GLN A 301 6.90 29.05 27.84
CA GLN A 301 8.15 29.79 28.04
C GLN A 301 8.62 29.67 29.48
#